data_AF-A0A369KR22-F1
#
_entry.id   AF-A0A369KR22-F1
#
_cell.length_a   1.000
_cell.length_b   1.000
_cell.length_c   1.000
_cell.angle_alpha   90.00
_cell.angle_beta   90.00
_cell.angle_gamma   90.00
#
_symmetry.space_group_name_H-M   'P 1'
#
loop_
_entity.id
_entity.type
_entity.pdbx_description
1 polymer ?
#
loop_
_entity_poly.entity_id
_entity_poly.type
_entity_poly.pdbx_seq_one_letter_code
_entity_poly.pdbx_strand_id
1 'polypeptide(L)'
;MLKKIFLKFFITLLSLCCTNAYAKGFSANWVDIMILHNGKYRVIIKYTNLRVGEYREAYVDFESKKEAIEVFQKLALGADFYWGDRKTIHFHPLPDKPIPY
;
A
#
# COMPACT_ATOMS: atom_id res chain seq x y z
N MET A 1 -12.75 -42.22 18.77
CA MET A 1 -13.30 -41.15 17.90
C MET A 1 -13.12 -39.74 18.45
N LEU A 2 -13.03 -39.54 19.78
CA LEU A 2 -12.90 -38.23 20.43
C LEU A 2 -11.70 -37.37 19.98
N LYS A 3 -10.53 -37.97 19.74
CA LYS A 3 -9.31 -37.25 19.29
C LYS A 3 -9.47 -36.53 17.94
N LYS A 4 -10.31 -37.06 17.04
CA LYS A 4 -10.56 -36.44 15.72
C LYS A 4 -11.47 -35.20 15.81
N ILE A 5 -12.30 -35.10 16.86
CA ILE A 5 -13.21 -33.97 17.10
C ILE A 5 -12.42 -32.79 17.68
N PHE A 6 -11.52 -33.04 18.64
CA PHE A 6 -10.63 -32.00 19.18
C PHE A 6 -9.70 -31.40 18.12
N LEU A 7 -9.18 -32.22 17.19
CA LEU A 7 -8.32 -31.73 16.12
C LEU A 7 -9.07 -30.80 15.14
N LYS A 8 -10.32 -31.13 14.81
CA LYS A 8 -11.16 -30.27 13.96
C LYS A 8 -11.50 -28.94 14.66
N PHE A 9 -11.78 -28.98 15.96
CA PHE A 9 -12.03 -27.77 16.75
C PHE A 9 -10.79 -26.86 16.82
N PHE A 10 -9.60 -27.44 16.93
CA PHE A 10 -8.35 -26.70 16.96
C PHE A 10 -8.05 -26.00 15.61
N ILE A 11 -8.34 -26.66 14.48
CA ILE A 11 -8.16 -26.08 13.14
C ILE A 11 -9.16 -24.93 12.90
N THR A 12 -10.41 -25.06 13.35
CA THR A 12 -11.40 -23.98 13.25
C THR A 12 -11.08 -22.79 14.14
N LEU A 13 -10.50 -23.00 15.33
CA LEU A 13 -10.10 -21.91 16.22
C LEU A 13 -8.89 -21.12 15.67
N LEU A 14 -7.96 -21.80 15.00
CA LEU A 14 -6.80 -21.17 14.37
C LEU A 14 -7.19 -20.25 13.20
N SER A 15 -8.28 -20.56 12.48
CA SER A 15 -8.76 -19.77 11.35
C SER A 15 -9.39 -18.42 11.74
N LEU A 16 -9.79 -18.22 13.01
CA LEU A 16 -10.38 -16.96 13.48
C LEU A 16 -9.34 -15.90 13.88
N CYS A 17 -8.06 -16.26 13.94
CA CYS A 17 -6.98 -15.34 14.34
C CYS A 17 -6.29 -14.63 13.17
N CYS A 18 -6.81 -14.70 11.94
CA CYS A 18 -6.38 -13.84 10.85
C CYS A 18 -6.90 -12.41 11.09
N THR A 19 -6.35 -11.74 12.09
CA THR A 19 -6.52 -10.30 12.25
C THR A 19 -5.93 -9.64 11.01
N ASN A 20 -6.74 -8.86 10.30
CA ASN A 20 -6.31 -8.05 9.18
C ASN A 20 -5.26 -7.07 9.70
N ALA A 21 -3.98 -7.43 9.57
CA ALA A 21 -2.87 -6.54 9.83
C ALA A 21 -2.95 -5.43 8.78
N TYR A 22 -3.66 -4.34 9.12
CA TYR A 22 -3.70 -3.15 8.29
C TYR A 22 -2.26 -2.68 8.11
N ALA A 23 -1.75 -2.80 6.87
CA ALA A 23 -0.43 -2.34 6.54
C ALA A 23 -0.38 -0.83 6.84
N LYS A 24 0.48 -0.42 7.78
CA LYS A 24 0.64 1.00 8.12
C LYS A 24 1.05 1.74 6.84
N GLY A 25 0.20 2.66 6.38
CA GLY A 25 0.47 3.47 5.20
C GLY A 25 1.62 4.45 5.41
N PHE A 26 2.17 4.91 4.30
CA PHE A 26 3.10 6.01 4.18
C PHE A 26 2.40 7.17 3.48
N SER A 27 2.77 8.39 3.83
CA SER A 27 2.32 9.60 3.15
C SER A 27 3.48 10.15 2.31
N ALA A 28 3.19 10.54 1.08
CA ALA A 28 4.22 11.09 0.20
C ALA A 28 4.57 12.52 0.62
N ASN A 29 5.87 12.81 0.76
CA ASN A 29 6.36 14.18 0.93
C ASN A 29 6.54 14.87 -0.42
N TRP A 30 6.94 14.12 -1.45
CA TRP A 30 7.12 14.60 -2.81
C TRP A 30 6.80 13.49 -3.79
N VAL A 31 6.23 13.85 -4.94
CA VAL A 31 5.87 12.93 -6.01
C VAL A 31 6.31 13.51 -7.34
N ASP A 32 6.89 12.69 -8.20
CA ASP A 32 7.29 13.07 -9.56
C ASP A 32 6.88 11.99 -10.57
N ILE A 33 6.86 12.33 -11.86
CA ILE A 33 6.56 11.41 -12.95
C ILE A 33 7.50 11.65 -14.13
N MET A 34 8.09 10.57 -14.66
CA MET A 34 8.98 10.64 -15.83
C MET A 34 8.71 9.52 -16.83
N ILE A 35 9.12 9.73 -18.09
CA ILE A 35 9.10 8.72 -19.14
C ILE A 35 10.48 8.08 -19.22
N LEU A 36 10.53 6.75 -19.11
CA LEU A 36 11.76 5.97 -19.21
C LEU A 36 12.10 5.68 -20.68
N HIS A 37 13.36 5.38 -20.96
CA HIS A 37 13.82 5.03 -22.31
C HIS A 37 13.13 3.81 -22.92
N ASN A 38 12.60 2.91 -22.10
CA ASN A 38 11.83 1.74 -22.54
C ASN A 38 10.34 2.05 -22.78
N GLY A 39 9.94 3.32 -22.78
CA GLY A 39 8.57 3.78 -23.02
C GLY A 39 7.64 3.72 -21.80
N LYS A 40 8.10 3.17 -20.66
CA LYS A 40 7.30 3.11 -19.44
C LYS A 40 7.26 4.45 -18.71
N TYR A 41 6.23 4.65 -17.90
CA TYR A 41 6.07 5.82 -17.05
C TYR A 41 6.43 5.47 -15.61
N ARG A 42 7.39 6.16 -15.02
CA ARG A 42 7.81 5.96 -13.63
C ARG A 42 7.23 7.05 -12.74
N VAL A 43 6.46 6.65 -11.73
CA VAL A 43 6.09 7.52 -10.61
C VAL A 43 7.15 7.36 -9.51
N ILE A 44 7.72 8.48 -9.10
CA ILE A 44 8.72 8.56 -8.04
C ILE A 44 8.04 9.09 -6.78
N ILE A 45 8.17 8.36 -5.68
CA ILE A 45 7.53 8.69 -4.41
C ILE A 45 8.62 8.86 -3.37
N LYS A 46 8.73 10.08 -2.82
CA LYS A 46 9.65 10.35 -1.73
C LYS A 46 8.87 10.56 -0.45
N TYR A 47 9.23 9.84 0.61
CA TYR A 47 8.45 9.78 1.84
C TYR A 47 9.35 9.59 3.06
N THR A 48 8.87 10.02 4.21
CA THR A 48 9.53 9.83 5.50
C THR A 48 9.01 8.56 6.15
N ASN A 49 9.90 7.60 6.39
CA ASN A 49 9.56 6.41 7.15
C ASN A 49 9.75 6.68 8.64
N LEU A 50 8.66 7.08 9.30
CA LEU A 50 8.65 7.42 10.73
C LEU A 50 9.07 6.26 11.65
N ARG A 51 9.01 4.99 11.20
CA ARG A 51 9.45 3.86 12.03
C ARG A 51 10.97 3.79 12.18
N VAL A 52 11.69 4.23 11.16
CA VAL A 52 13.16 4.20 11.12
C VAL A 52 13.79 5.59 11.14
N GLY A 53 12.98 6.64 11.04
CA GLY A 53 13.44 8.03 11.07
C GLY A 53 14.18 8.47 9.79
N GLU A 54 13.96 7.78 8.67
CA GLU A 54 14.71 8.00 7.43
C GLU A 54 13.83 8.52 6.31
N TYR A 55 14.42 9.36 5.45
CA TYR A 55 13.86 9.69 4.15
C TYR A 55 14.10 8.55 3.16
N ARG A 56 13.05 8.14 2.43
CA ARG A 56 13.10 7.05 1.48
C ARG A 56 12.50 7.47 0.15
N GLU A 57 13.00 6.84 -0.90
CA GLU A 57 12.52 6.99 -2.26
C GLU A 57 12.08 5.63 -2.80
N ALA A 58 11.00 5.63 -3.55
CA ALA A 58 10.46 4.45 -4.17
C ALA A 58 9.86 4.74 -5.54
N TYR A 59 9.71 3.68 -6.32
CA TYR A 59 9.41 3.77 -7.74
C TYR A 59 8.33 2.78 -8.12
N VAL A 60 7.40 3.23 -8.95
CA VAL A 60 6.40 2.36 -9.59
C VAL A 60 6.37 2.67 -11.07
N ASP A 61 6.55 1.62 -11.88
CA ASP A 61 6.58 1.73 -13.34
C ASP A 61 5.24 1.26 -13.91
N PHE A 62 4.69 2.04 -14.85
CA PHE A 62 3.43 1.78 -15.53
C PHE A 62 3.66 1.72 -17.04
N GLU A 63 2.94 0.82 -17.71
CA GLU A 63 2.89 0.80 -19.19
C GLU A 63 1.99 1.93 -19.73
N SER A 64 0.95 2.31 -18.97
CA SER A 64 -0.04 3.31 -19.36
C SER A 64 0.26 4.67 -18.76
N LYS A 65 0.36 5.70 -19.61
CA LYS A 65 0.45 7.11 -19.19
C LYS A 65 -0.69 7.50 -18.26
N LYS A 66 -1.91 7.05 -18.59
CA LYS A 66 -3.13 7.40 -17.87
C LYS A 66 -3.06 6.87 -16.43
N GLU A 67 -2.67 5.60 -16.26
CA GLU A 67 -2.53 4.99 -14.93
C GLU A 67 -1.45 5.69 -14.10
N ALA A 68 -0.31 6.02 -14.70
CA ALA A 68 0.76 6.74 -14.02
C ALA A 68 0.31 8.13 -13.53
N ILE A 69 -0.45 8.86 -14.36
CA ILE A 69 -1.01 10.17 -13.99
C ILE A 69 -2.05 10.03 -12.88
N GLU A 70 -2.93 9.04 -12.92
CA GLU A 70 -3.93 8.81 -11.86
C GLU A 70 -3.27 8.51 -10.52
N VAL A 71 -2.21 7.68 -10.52
CA VAL A 71 -1.43 7.37 -9.31
C VAL A 71 -0.68 8.61 -8.81
N PHE A 72 -0.04 9.36 -9.72
CA PHE A 72 0.61 10.62 -9.39
C PHE A 72 -0.36 11.60 -8.73
N GLN A 73 -1.54 11.80 -9.31
CA GLN A 73 -2.56 12.73 -8.80
C GLN A 73 -3.05 12.32 -7.40
N LYS A 74 -3.33 11.03 -7.18
CA LYS A 74 -3.74 10.53 -5.86
C LYS A 74 -2.68 10.85 -4.80
N LEU A 75 -1.42 10.57 -5.08
CA LEU A 75 -0.32 10.83 -4.16
C LEU A 75 -0.08 12.33 -3.95
N ALA A 76 -0.16 13.14 -5.02
CA ALA A 76 -0.01 14.60 -4.95
C ALA A 76 -1.14 15.26 -4.14
N LEU A 77 -2.33 14.65 -4.09
CA LEU A 77 -3.45 15.06 -3.23
C LEU A 77 -3.35 14.55 -1.78
N GLY A 78 -2.26 13.87 -1.43
CA GLY A 78 -1.99 13.41 -0.06
C GLY A 78 -2.60 12.06 0.29
N ALA A 79 -2.94 11.22 -0.69
CA ALA A 79 -3.42 9.88 -0.41
C ALA A 79 -2.32 9.03 0.27
N ASP A 80 -2.69 8.39 1.39
CA ASP A 80 -1.82 7.42 2.03
C ASP A 80 -1.72 6.15 1.19
N PHE A 81 -0.51 5.61 1.10
CA PHE A 81 -0.22 4.44 0.29
C PHE A 81 0.50 3.37 1.10
N TYR A 82 0.40 2.12 0.68
CA TYR A 82 1.21 1.03 1.22
C TYR A 82 1.73 0.15 0.09
N TRP A 83 2.84 -0.52 0.36
CA TRP A 83 3.46 -1.43 -0.58
C TRP A 83 2.70 -2.75 -0.61
N GLY A 84 2.34 -3.19 -1.82
CA GLY A 84 1.94 -4.56 -2.09
C GLY A 84 3.16 -5.42 -2.41
N ASP A 85 3.05 -6.28 -3.42
CA ASP A 85 4.15 -7.15 -3.86
C ASP A 85 5.18 -6.38 -4.68
N ARG A 86 6.37 -6.14 -4.10
CA ARG A 86 7.68 -5.67 -4.64
C ARG A 86 7.72 -4.49 -5.64
N LYS A 87 6.61 -4.09 -6.27
CA LYS A 87 6.44 -3.05 -7.31
C LYS A 87 5.00 -2.49 -7.36
N THR A 88 4.07 -3.03 -6.59
CA THR A 88 2.68 -2.55 -6.58
C THR A 88 2.45 -1.57 -5.42
N ILE A 89 1.75 -0.47 -5.72
CA ILE A 89 1.26 0.50 -4.76
C ILE A 89 -0.24 0.32 -4.57
N HIS A 90 -0.68 0.34 -3.32
CA HIS A 90 -2.08 0.37 -2.96
C HIS A 90 -2.38 1.63 -2.15
N PHE A 91 -3.63 2.08 -2.21
CA PHE A 91 -4.10 3.23 -1.46
C PHE A 91 -5.03 2.76 -0.35
N HIS A 92 -4.96 3.42 0.81
CA HIS A 92 -6.00 3.25 1.81
C HIS A 92 -7.31 3.84 1.27
N PRO A 93 -8.46 3.20 1.51
CA PRO A 93 -9.74 3.81 1.22
C PRO A 93 -9.82 5.14 1.99
N LEU A 94 -10.25 6.20 1.31
CA LEU A 94 -10.59 7.45 1.99
C LEU A 94 -11.66 7.13 3.03
N PRO A 95 -11.55 7.63 4.28
CA PRO A 95 -12.60 7.41 5.25
C PRO A 95 -13.91 8.02 4.72
N ASP A 96 -15.00 7.24 4.75
CA ASP A 96 -16.32 7.64 4.24
C ASP A 96 -16.86 8.93 4.87
N LYS A 97 -16.31 9.32 6.03
CA LYS A 97 -16.61 10.57 6.72
C LYS A 97 -15.31 11.25 7.11
N PRO A 98 -15.20 12.59 6.93
CA PRO A 98 -14.10 13.34 7.53
C PRO A 98 -14.15 13.12 9.05
N ILE A 99 -13.03 12.72 9.64
CA ILE A 99 -12.89 12.68 11.10
C ILE A 99 -12.82 14.15 11.54
N PRO A 100 -13.81 14.68 12.28
CA PRO A 100 -13.68 16.02 12.86
C PRO A 100 -12.54 15.96 13.88
N TYR A 101 -11.70 16.99 13.86
CA TYR A 101 -10.53 17.17 14.72
C TYR A 101 -10.84 17.04 16.21
#